data_AF-A0A3D0YCQ6-F1
#
_entry.id   AF-A0A3D0YCQ6-F1
#
_cell.length_a   1.000
_cell.length_b   1.000
_cell.length_c   1.000
_cell.angle_alpha   90.00
_cell.angle_beta   90.00
_cell.angle_gamma   90.00
#
_symmetry.space_group_name_H-M   'P 1'
#
loop_
_entity.id
_entity.type
_entity.pdbx_description
1 polymer ?
#
loop_
_entity_poly.entity_id
_entity_poly.type
_entity_poly.pdbx_seq_one_letter_code
_entity_poly.pdbx_strand_id
1 'polypeptide(L)'
;MKRIKWKFKNVPIHKMFSTIFKSKPKILYPESKVYDVPEKEDSTLVDIEPTPFLLIKPIGMKNEDKIKKILLDNGIIFIGEMTIEDYRLFSYEMFGNVPKVEIDYWNHILETQYDEEHNNKAKALILEKGTDVEELDKVKRKIRKKVGIDFYQIYLNQDWVETSLTPVHSPDEDKVEKEFKIILKHSEEYEVQSTPDDDSTNAMNECEEVTVQCLDFLPNIKTLGTERII
;
A
#
# COMPACT_ATOMS: atom_id res chain seq x y z
N MET A 1 -14.39 14.22 -17.58
CA MET A 1 -13.50 13.25 -18.28
C MET A 1 -12.32 12.72 -17.44
N LYS A 2 -11.60 13.53 -16.65
CA LYS A 2 -10.41 13.07 -15.88
C LYS A 2 -10.69 11.86 -14.96
N ARG A 3 -11.79 11.90 -14.22
CA ARG A 3 -12.19 10.84 -13.28
C ARG A 3 -12.54 9.51 -13.94
N ILE A 4 -13.17 9.54 -15.11
CA ILE A 4 -13.45 8.32 -15.91
C ILE A 4 -12.12 7.70 -16.36
N LYS A 5 -11.20 8.50 -16.94
CA LYS A 5 -9.87 8.02 -17.33
C LYS A 5 -9.10 7.42 -16.15
N TRP A 6 -9.23 8.02 -14.95
CA TRP A 6 -8.64 7.49 -13.74
C TRP A 6 -9.23 6.12 -13.35
N LYS A 7 -10.55 5.95 -13.42
CA LYS A 7 -11.21 4.65 -13.19
C LYS A 7 -10.71 3.58 -14.16
N PHE A 8 -10.55 3.90 -15.45
CA PHE A 8 -9.96 2.98 -16.42
C PHE A 8 -8.56 2.49 -16.05
N LYS A 9 -7.76 3.35 -15.43
CA LYS A 9 -6.40 3.00 -15.00
C LYS A 9 -6.37 2.18 -13.71
N ASN A 10 -7.36 2.33 -12.82
CA ASN A 10 -7.29 1.82 -11.44
C ASN A 10 -8.30 0.70 -11.13
N VAL A 11 -9.36 0.55 -11.91
CA VAL A 11 -10.45 -0.41 -11.66
C VAL A 11 -10.47 -1.48 -12.74
N PRO A 12 -10.69 -2.77 -12.40
CA PRO A 12 -10.90 -3.81 -13.41
C PRO A 12 -12.08 -3.48 -14.33
N ILE A 13 -11.97 -3.83 -15.61
CA ILE A 13 -13.00 -3.48 -16.62
C ILE A 13 -14.39 -3.96 -16.21
N HIS A 14 -14.51 -5.18 -15.69
CA HIS A 14 -15.79 -5.74 -15.23
C HIS A 14 -16.39 -4.96 -14.04
N LYS A 15 -15.58 -4.43 -13.12
CA LYS A 15 -16.02 -3.58 -12.00
C LYS A 15 -16.29 -2.13 -12.43
N MET A 16 -15.77 -1.72 -13.58
CA MET A 16 -15.98 -0.37 -14.09
C MET A 16 -17.43 -0.13 -14.48
N PHE A 17 -18.06 -1.11 -15.14
CA PHE A 17 -19.47 -1.01 -15.48
C PHE A 17 -20.34 -0.95 -14.22
N SER A 18 -20.06 -1.73 -13.19
CA SER A 18 -20.79 -1.60 -11.92
C SER A 18 -20.57 -0.26 -11.22
N THR A 19 -19.38 0.32 -11.29
CA THR A 19 -19.09 1.62 -10.65
C THR A 19 -19.62 2.82 -11.44
N ILE A 20 -19.92 2.65 -12.73
CA ILE A 20 -20.55 3.68 -13.58
C ILE A 20 -22.08 3.54 -13.56
N PHE A 21 -22.61 2.31 -13.63
CA PHE A 21 -24.02 2.06 -13.91
C PHE A 21 -24.84 1.50 -12.74
N LYS A 22 -24.22 0.93 -11.69
CA LYS A 22 -24.97 0.53 -10.47
C LYS A 22 -25.04 1.69 -9.48
N SER A 23 -26.10 1.70 -8.66
CA SER A 23 -26.24 2.62 -7.53
C SER A 23 -25.09 2.39 -6.56
N LYS A 24 -24.27 3.43 -6.36
CA LYS A 24 -23.23 3.43 -5.33
C LYS A 24 -23.90 3.55 -3.95
N PRO A 25 -23.27 3.04 -2.88
CA PRO A 25 -23.69 3.36 -1.52
C PRO A 25 -23.79 4.88 -1.34
N LYS A 26 -24.93 5.32 -0.80
CA LYS A 26 -25.23 6.72 -0.54
C LYS A 26 -25.02 7.00 0.94
N ILE A 27 -24.19 7.98 1.24
CA ILE A 27 -23.87 8.40 2.59
C ILE A 27 -24.38 9.83 2.77
N LEU A 28 -25.19 10.03 3.79
CA LEU A 28 -25.58 11.37 4.23
C LEU A 28 -24.49 11.86 5.16
N TYR A 29 -23.73 12.87 4.74
CA TYR A 29 -22.69 13.45 5.58
C TYR A 29 -23.28 14.62 6.39
N PRO A 30 -23.34 14.53 7.72
CA PRO A 30 -23.77 15.65 8.55
C PRO A 30 -22.64 16.70 8.54
N GLU A 31 -22.89 17.85 7.92
CA GLU A 31 -21.94 18.97 7.73
C GLU A 31 -21.29 19.54 9.00
N SER A 32 -21.60 19.01 10.19
CA SER A 32 -21.36 19.67 11.47
C SER A 32 -20.04 19.33 12.18
N LYS A 33 -19.07 18.67 11.55
CA LYS A 33 -17.77 18.40 12.19
C LYS A 33 -16.64 18.45 11.18
N VAL A 34 -16.15 19.66 10.84
CA VAL A 34 -14.79 19.80 10.33
C VAL A 34 -13.87 19.69 11.54
N TYR A 35 -13.02 18.68 11.58
CA TYR A 35 -12.09 18.53 12.70
C TYR A 35 -11.00 19.61 12.63
N ASP A 36 -10.85 20.36 13.73
CA ASP A 36 -9.64 21.10 13.98
C ASP A 36 -8.53 20.08 14.24
N VAL A 37 -7.45 20.18 13.46
CA VAL A 37 -6.28 19.31 13.55
C VAL A 37 -5.42 19.89 14.67
N PRO A 38 -5.35 19.27 15.86
CA PRO A 38 -4.42 19.72 16.89
C PRO A 38 -3.00 19.61 16.34
N GLU A 39 -2.20 20.67 16.53
CA GLU A 39 -0.77 20.61 16.26
C GLU A 39 -0.13 19.61 17.24
N LYS A 40 0.20 18.41 16.75
CA LYS A 40 1.02 17.47 17.52
C LYS A 40 2.46 18.01 17.52
N GLU A 41 3.05 18.19 18.70
CA GLU A 41 4.46 18.55 18.86
C GLU A 41 5.35 17.58 18.08
N ASP A 42 6.46 18.08 17.52
CA ASP A 42 7.41 17.25 16.78
C ASP A 42 7.92 16.14 17.70
N SER A 43 7.49 14.90 17.44
CA SER A 43 8.11 13.72 18.04
C SER A 43 9.60 13.78 17.73
N THR A 44 10.45 13.42 18.69
CA THR A 44 11.88 13.20 18.45
C THR A 44 12.05 12.26 17.27
N LEU A 45 12.29 12.84 16.10
CA LEU A 45 12.39 12.12 14.85
C LEU A 45 13.59 11.18 14.98
N VAL A 46 13.34 9.88 14.81
CA VAL A 46 14.42 8.94 14.52
C VAL A 46 15.08 9.45 13.24
N ASP A 47 16.40 9.62 13.23
CA ASP A 47 17.19 10.04 12.07
C ASP A 47 17.17 8.93 10.99
N ILE A 48 16.01 8.74 10.38
CA ILE A 48 15.82 7.84 9.23
C ILE A 48 15.85 8.73 8.00
N GLU A 49 16.76 8.41 7.08
CA GLU A 49 16.82 9.10 5.81
C GLU A 49 15.50 8.92 5.05
N PRO A 50 14.94 9.99 4.45
CA PRO A 50 13.71 9.87 3.71
C PRO A 50 13.79 8.83 2.60
N THR A 51 12.86 7.88 2.60
CA THR A 51 12.84 6.75 1.67
C THR A 51 11.44 6.56 1.08
N PRO A 52 11.33 6.01 -0.15
CA PRO A 52 10.04 5.65 -0.71
C PRO A 52 9.26 4.71 0.22
N PHE A 53 7.93 4.86 0.23
CA PHE A 53 7.05 4.05 1.05
C PHE A 53 5.76 3.70 0.31
N LEU A 54 5.10 2.62 0.75
CA LEU A 54 3.71 2.37 0.41
C LEU A 54 2.85 2.42 1.67
N LEU A 55 1.90 3.35 1.70
CA LEU A 55 0.91 3.43 2.77
C LEU A 55 -0.28 2.51 2.45
N ILE A 56 -0.52 1.51 3.28
CA ILE A 56 -1.77 0.75 3.36
C ILE A 56 -2.75 1.55 4.22
N LYS A 57 -3.82 2.02 3.59
CA LYS A 57 -4.89 2.80 4.23
C LYS A 57 -5.84 1.88 5.00
N PRO A 58 -6.69 2.40 5.92
CA PRO A 58 -7.69 1.63 6.66
C PRO A 58 -8.43 0.56 5.84
N ILE A 59 -9.00 0.93 4.69
CA ILE A 59 -9.76 -0.02 3.85
C ILE A 59 -8.91 -1.16 3.27
N GLY A 60 -7.59 -0.94 3.20
CA GLY A 60 -6.60 -1.89 2.70
C GLY A 60 -6.09 -2.85 3.78
N MET A 61 -6.24 -2.53 5.07
CA MET A 61 -5.68 -3.31 6.18
C MET A 61 -6.15 -4.76 6.20
N LYS A 62 -7.44 -5.01 5.94
CA LYS A 62 -7.98 -6.38 5.79
C LYS A 62 -7.36 -7.21 4.64
N ASN A 63 -6.56 -6.58 3.78
CA ASN A 63 -5.86 -7.20 2.66
C ASN A 63 -4.33 -7.01 2.76
N GLU A 64 -3.79 -6.72 3.96
CA GLU A 64 -2.37 -6.42 4.17
C GLU A 64 -1.45 -7.48 3.53
N ASP A 65 -1.60 -8.75 3.89
CA ASP A 65 -0.77 -9.85 3.37
C ASP A 65 -0.84 -9.96 1.85
N LYS A 66 -2.04 -9.76 1.29
CA LYS A 66 -2.24 -9.78 -0.16
C LYS A 66 -1.55 -8.59 -0.84
N ILE A 67 -1.55 -7.42 -0.22
CA ILE A 67 -0.85 -6.22 -0.71
C ILE A 67 0.66 -6.45 -0.68
N LYS A 68 1.19 -6.92 0.46
CA LYS A 68 2.62 -7.27 0.63
C LYS A 68 3.07 -8.30 -0.39
N LYS A 69 2.30 -9.38 -0.57
CA LYS A 69 2.56 -10.39 -1.60
C LYS A 69 2.61 -9.79 -3.01
N ILE A 70 1.70 -8.87 -3.36
CA ILE A 70 1.73 -8.22 -4.68
C ILE A 70 3.00 -7.38 -4.86
N LEU A 71 3.50 -6.71 -3.82
CA LEU A 71 4.76 -5.96 -3.90
C LEU A 71 5.94 -6.89 -4.18
N LEU A 72 6.07 -7.95 -3.38
CA LEU A 72 7.14 -8.94 -3.51
C LEU A 72 7.10 -9.66 -4.87
N ASP A 73 5.91 -10.08 -5.32
CA ASP A 73 5.70 -10.68 -6.65
C ASP A 73 6.08 -9.73 -7.81
N ASN A 74 6.25 -8.43 -7.54
CA ASN A 74 6.67 -7.42 -8.52
C ASN A 74 8.08 -6.89 -8.23
N GLY A 75 8.87 -7.58 -7.40
CA GLY A 75 10.26 -7.22 -7.11
C GLY A 75 10.44 -5.99 -6.23
N ILE A 76 9.38 -5.49 -5.58
CA ILE A 76 9.48 -4.39 -4.63
C ILE A 76 9.83 -4.94 -3.25
N ILE A 77 10.98 -4.54 -2.73
CA ILE A 77 11.48 -4.92 -1.41
C ILE A 77 11.12 -3.84 -0.40
N PHE A 78 10.61 -4.25 0.76
CA PHE A 78 10.38 -3.39 1.91
C PHE A 78 11.24 -3.86 3.09
N ILE A 79 11.84 -2.90 3.78
CA ILE A 79 12.87 -3.10 4.81
C ILE A 79 12.33 -2.88 6.23
N GLY A 80 11.09 -2.40 6.34
CA GLY A 80 10.47 -2.11 7.62
C GLY A 80 9.01 -1.75 7.49
N GLU A 81 8.34 -1.70 8.65
CA GLU A 81 6.94 -1.36 8.77
C GLU A 81 6.77 -0.34 9.88
N MET A 82 5.83 0.58 9.68
CA MET A 82 5.44 1.56 10.69
C MET A 82 3.92 1.56 10.80
N THR A 83 3.40 1.48 12.02
CA THR A 83 1.96 1.49 12.28
C THR A 83 1.51 2.89 12.65
N ILE A 84 0.41 3.33 12.04
CA ILE A 84 -0.25 4.61 12.33
C ILE A 84 -1.58 4.28 13.01
N GLU A 85 -1.68 4.54 14.31
CA GLU A 85 -2.85 4.22 15.15
C GLU A 85 -3.97 5.27 15.05
N ASP A 86 -3.63 6.52 14.72
CA ASP A 86 -4.59 7.61 14.50
C ASP A 86 -4.57 8.08 13.04
N TYR A 87 -5.12 7.25 12.15
CA TYR A 87 -5.22 7.57 10.73
C TYR A 87 -6.04 8.84 10.49
N ARG A 88 -7.05 9.10 11.32
CA ARG A 88 -7.88 10.29 11.18
C ARG A 88 -7.06 11.56 11.30
N LEU A 89 -6.25 11.72 12.35
CA LEU A 89 -5.35 12.87 12.48
C LEU A 89 -4.31 12.88 11.35
N PHE A 90 -3.66 11.75 11.12
CA PHE A 90 -2.64 11.58 10.08
C PHE A 90 -3.13 12.01 8.69
N SER A 91 -4.38 11.68 8.34
CA SER A 91 -4.95 11.95 7.01
C SER A 91 -5.02 13.45 6.69
N TYR A 92 -5.23 14.32 7.69
CA TYR A 92 -5.27 15.77 7.48
C TYR A 92 -3.90 16.35 7.14
N GLU A 93 -2.85 15.86 7.80
CA GLU A 93 -1.48 16.31 7.54
C GLU A 93 -0.97 15.73 6.22
N MET A 94 -1.17 14.43 6.01
CA MET A 94 -0.71 13.71 4.82
C MET A 94 -1.34 14.24 3.53
N PHE A 95 -2.64 14.57 3.55
CA PHE A 95 -3.37 15.04 2.39
C PHE A 95 -3.72 16.54 2.48
N GLY A 96 -2.83 17.37 3.02
CA GLY A 96 -3.11 18.80 3.26
C GLY A 96 -3.48 19.65 2.03
N ASN A 97 -3.27 19.12 0.82
CA ASN A 97 -3.68 19.72 -0.46
C ASN A 97 -5.09 19.28 -0.94
N VAL A 98 -5.77 18.42 -0.18
CA VAL A 98 -7.18 18.04 -0.38
C VAL A 98 -8.06 18.93 0.51
N PRO A 99 -9.24 19.38 0.04
CA PRO A 99 -10.16 20.14 0.88
C PRO A 99 -10.48 19.38 2.18
N LYS A 100 -10.41 20.05 3.34
CA LYS A 100 -10.62 19.41 4.66
C LYS A 100 -11.94 18.61 4.70
N VAL A 101 -13.04 19.21 4.24
CA VAL A 101 -14.36 18.55 4.14
C VAL A 101 -14.34 17.20 3.42
N GLU A 102 -13.45 17.03 2.43
CA GLU A 102 -13.28 15.75 1.72
C GLU A 102 -12.56 14.70 2.56
N ILE A 103 -11.55 15.12 3.33
CA ILE A 103 -10.89 14.27 4.33
C ILE A 103 -11.88 13.90 5.44
N ASP A 104 -12.70 14.83 5.91
CA ASP A 104 -13.71 14.58 6.94
C ASP A 104 -14.74 13.53 6.51
N TYR A 105 -15.32 13.64 5.30
CA TYR A 105 -16.27 12.62 4.86
C TYR A 105 -15.60 11.27 4.56
N TRP A 106 -14.31 11.23 4.20
CA TRP A 106 -13.58 9.96 4.11
C TRP A 106 -13.49 9.28 5.47
N ASN A 107 -13.11 10.04 6.50
CA ASN A 107 -13.05 9.55 7.87
C ASN A 107 -14.43 9.12 8.38
N HIS A 108 -15.49 9.85 8.02
CA HIS A 108 -16.87 9.45 8.35
C HIS A 108 -17.30 8.14 7.65
N ILE A 109 -16.91 7.94 6.38
CA ILE A 109 -17.16 6.67 5.68
C ILE A 109 -16.42 5.54 6.41
N LEU A 110 -15.16 5.75 6.81
CA LEU A 110 -14.37 4.76 7.54
C LEU A 110 -15.06 4.38 8.85
N GLU A 111 -15.43 5.37 9.66
CA GLU A 111 -16.09 5.18 10.95
C GLU A 111 -17.43 4.43 10.85
N THR A 112 -18.22 4.70 9.80
CA THR A 112 -19.59 4.16 9.67
C THR A 112 -19.71 2.89 8.84
N GLN A 113 -18.75 2.60 7.96
CA GLN A 113 -18.82 1.49 7.00
C GLN A 113 -17.78 0.40 7.25
N TYR A 114 -16.82 0.62 8.14
CA TYR A 114 -15.73 -0.31 8.41
C TYR A 114 -15.63 -0.62 9.90
N ASP A 115 -15.23 -1.84 10.19
CA ASP A 115 -15.03 -2.40 11.52
C ASP A 115 -14.02 -1.58 12.33
N GLU A 116 -14.26 -1.44 13.64
CA GLU A 116 -13.44 -0.62 14.55
C GLU A 116 -11.96 -1.00 14.55
N GLU A 117 -11.65 -2.30 14.37
CA GLU A 117 -10.27 -2.80 14.30
C GLU A 117 -9.47 -2.17 13.16
N HIS A 118 -10.13 -1.80 12.06
CA HIS A 118 -9.49 -1.40 10.81
C HIS A 118 -9.80 0.03 10.38
N ASN A 119 -10.78 0.71 10.99
CA ASN A 119 -11.26 1.99 10.50
C ASN A 119 -10.35 3.19 10.81
N ASN A 120 -9.48 3.09 11.82
CA ASN A 120 -8.56 4.16 12.22
C ASN A 120 -7.07 3.79 12.14
N LYS A 121 -6.74 2.56 11.72
CA LYS A 121 -5.35 2.12 11.61
C LYS A 121 -4.85 2.15 10.17
N ALA A 122 -3.59 2.52 9.99
CA ALA A 122 -2.88 2.41 8.72
C ALA A 122 -1.48 1.85 8.94
N LYS A 123 -0.85 1.39 7.86
CA LYS A 123 0.51 0.85 7.91
C LYS A 123 1.34 1.40 6.76
N ALA A 124 2.49 1.95 7.06
CA ALA A 124 3.48 2.32 6.06
C ALA A 124 4.50 1.18 5.90
N LEU A 125 4.65 0.69 4.67
CA LEU A 125 5.72 -0.21 4.29
C LEU A 125 6.90 0.63 3.78
N ILE A 126 8.03 0.55 4.49
CA ILE A 126 9.23 1.33 4.19
C ILE A 126 10.02 0.57 3.14
N LEU A 127 10.26 1.17 1.97
CA LEU A 127 10.91 0.51 0.84
C LEU A 127 12.41 0.77 0.85
N GLU A 128 13.15 -0.05 0.11
CA GLU A 128 14.55 0.23 -0.16
C GLU A 128 14.71 1.61 -0.82
N LYS A 129 15.74 2.35 -0.41
CA LYS A 129 16.02 3.72 -0.89
C LYS A 129 16.12 3.83 -2.42
N GLY A 130 16.58 2.77 -3.08
CA GLY A 130 16.70 2.70 -4.54
C GLY A 130 15.41 2.41 -5.28
N THR A 131 14.27 2.28 -4.59
CA THR A 131 12.99 1.94 -5.23
C THR A 131 12.51 3.07 -6.12
N ASP A 132 12.29 2.76 -7.41
CA ASP A 132 11.72 3.70 -8.38
C ASP A 132 10.24 4.01 -8.06
N VAL A 133 9.95 5.28 -7.80
CA VAL A 133 8.61 5.78 -7.48
C VAL A 133 7.63 5.61 -8.65
N GLU A 134 8.09 5.69 -9.90
CA GLU A 134 7.26 5.45 -11.08
C GLU A 134 6.87 3.97 -11.19
N GLU A 135 7.82 3.07 -10.90
CA GLU A 135 7.54 1.63 -10.83
C GLU A 135 6.56 1.33 -9.70
N LEU A 136 6.76 1.94 -8.54
CA LEU A 136 5.85 1.84 -7.40
C LEU A 136 4.43 2.30 -7.77
N ASP A 137 4.26 3.38 -8.54
CA ASP A 137 2.94 3.82 -9.03
C ASP A 137 2.27 2.77 -9.94
N LYS A 138 3.05 2.07 -10.79
CA LYS A 138 2.53 0.98 -11.62
C LYS A 138 2.04 -0.18 -10.74
N VAL A 139 2.80 -0.55 -9.71
CA VAL A 139 2.41 -1.61 -8.77
C VAL A 139 1.22 -1.19 -7.91
N LYS A 140 1.17 0.05 -7.43
CA LYS A 140 0.01 0.66 -6.75
C LYS A 140 -1.28 0.51 -7.57
N ARG A 141 -1.22 0.76 -8.88
CA ARG A 141 -2.36 0.54 -9.79
C ARG A 141 -2.74 -0.94 -9.92
N LYS A 142 -1.77 -1.86 -9.93
CA LYS A 142 -2.04 -3.32 -9.91
C LYS A 142 -2.73 -3.74 -8.61
N ILE A 143 -2.25 -3.24 -7.46
CA ILE A 143 -2.85 -3.48 -6.15
C ILE A 143 -4.32 -3.02 -6.15
N ARG A 144 -4.59 -1.78 -6.57
CA ARG A 144 -5.96 -1.24 -6.66
C ARG A 144 -6.89 -2.08 -7.53
N LYS A 145 -6.38 -2.66 -8.63
CA LYS A 145 -7.18 -3.57 -9.47
C LYS A 145 -7.46 -4.91 -8.79
N LYS A 146 -6.50 -5.47 -8.06
CA LYS A 146 -6.60 -6.80 -7.43
C LYS A 146 -7.33 -6.79 -6.07
N VAL A 147 -7.15 -5.72 -5.30
CA VAL A 147 -7.74 -5.54 -3.96
C VAL A 147 -9.12 -4.88 -4.09
N GLY A 148 -9.23 -3.86 -4.92
CA GLY A 148 -10.47 -3.10 -5.14
C GLY A 148 -10.37 -1.66 -4.65
N ILE A 149 -11.31 -0.84 -5.12
CA ILE A 149 -11.52 0.55 -4.71
C ILE A 149 -13.01 0.66 -4.42
N ASP A 150 -13.34 1.27 -3.29
CA ASP A 150 -14.72 1.46 -2.88
C ASP A 150 -15.17 2.87 -3.27
N PHE A 151 -16.35 2.94 -3.89
CA PHE A 151 -16.90 4.17 -4.45
C PHE A 151 -18.19 4.53 -3.72
N TYR A 152 -18.33 5.80 -3.35
CA TYR A 152 -19.47 6.30 -2.58
C TYR A 152 -20.06 7.53 -3.25
N GLN A 153 -21.33 7.81 -2.93
CA GLN A 153 -21.96 9.11 -3.18
C GLN A 153 -22.24 9.77 -1.83
N ILE A 154 -21.67 10.96 -1.64
CA ILE A 154 -21.84 11.78 -0.45
C ILE A 154 -22.86 12.86 -0.76
N TYR A 155 -23.89 13.00 0.07
CA TYR A 155 -24.78 14.16 0.01
C TYR A 155 -24.16 15.30 0.84
N LEU A 156 -23.82 16.40 0.19
CA LEU A 156 -23.17 17.57 0.77
C LEU A 156 -23.72 18.83 0.08
N ASN A 157 -24.09 19.86 0.85
CA ASN A 157 -24.59 21.15 0.37
C ASN A 157 -25.70 21.02 -0.68
N GLN A 158 -26.67 20.13 -0.43
CA GLN A 158 -27.79 19.84 -1.34
C GLN A 158 -27.41 19.17 -2.67
N ASP A 159 -26.18 18.67 -2.82
CA ASP A 159 -25.72 17.98 -4.02
C ASP A 159 -25.10 16.60 -3.69
N TRP A 160 -25.03 15.72 -4.69
CA TRP A 160 -24.40 14.41 -4.62
C TRP A 160 -23.00 14.45 -5.21
N VAL A 161 -21.99 14.36 -4.35
CA VAL A 161 -20.58 14.30 -4.75
C VAL A 161 -20.13 12.84 -4.79
N GLU A 162 -19.48 12.42 -5.88
CA GLU A 162 -18.84 11.11 -5.92
C GLU A 162 -17.50 11.16 -5.18
N THR A 163 -17.21 10.16 -4.35
CA THR A 163 -15.88 9.97 -3.77
C THR A 163 -15.41 8.51 -3.87
N SER A 164 -14.15 8.24 -3.54
CA SER A 164 -13.60 6.90 -3.53
C SER A 164 -12.56 6.73 -2.44
N LEU A 165 -12.60 5.59 -1.77
CA LEU A 165 -11.54 5.16 -0.86
C LEU A 165 -10.65 4.15 -1.61
N THR A 166 -9.34 4.41 -1.64
CA THR A 166 -8.35 3.51 -2.23
C THR A 166 -7.57 2.76 -1.15
N PRO A 167 -7.19 1.49 -1.35
CA PRO A 167 -6.54 0.69 -0.32
C PRO A 167 -5.10 1.10 -0.03
N VAL A 168 -4.45 1.77 -0.99
CA VAL A 168 -3.04 2.12 -0.90
C VAL A 168 -2.74 3.50 -1.48
N HIS A 169 -1.70 4.12 -0.93
CA HIS A 169 -1.07 5.37 -1.38
C HIS A 169 0.45 5.18 -1.49
N SER A 170 1.04 5.89 -2.45
CA SER A 170 2.49 6.05 -2.58
C SER A 170 2.75 7.52 -2.89
N PRO A 171 3.85 8.10 -2.40
CA PRO A 171 4.19 9.49 -2.66
C PRO A 171 4.48 9.71 -4.16
N ASP A 172 4.36 10.96 -4.60
CA ASP A 172 5.01 11.42 -5.83
C ASP A 172 6.50 11.67 -5.53
N GLU A 173 7.37 11.66 -6.55
CA GLU A 173 8.83 11.76 -6.37
C GLU A 173 9.24 13.03 -5.60
N ASP A 174 8.61 14.17 -5.89
CA ASP A 174 8.86 15.46 -5.23
C ASP A 174 8.30 15.55 -3.79
N LYS A 175 7.55 14.54 -3.35
CA LYS A 175 6.87 14.52 -2.04
C LYS A 175 7.37 13.45 -1.09
N VAL A 176 8.27 12.57 -1.53
CA VAL A 176 8.80 11.47 -0.71
C VAL A 176 9.27 12.00 0.64
N GLU A 177 10.11 13.03 0.64
CA GLU A 177 10.67 13.59 1.88
C GLU A 177 9.59 14.11 2.83
N LYS A 178 8.69 14.96 2.31
CA LYS A 178 7.64 15.58 3.12
C LYS A 178 6.70 14.54 3.70
N GLU A 179 6.21 13.63 2.87
CA GLU A 179 5.24 12.63 3.29
C GLU A 179 5.86 11.59 4.24
N PHE A 180 7.13 11.24 4.05
CA PHE A 180 7.83 10.34 4.96
C PHE A 180 8.00 10.95 6.36
N LYS A 181 8.33 12.25 6.47
CA LYS A 181 8.37 12.95 7.77
C LYS A 181 7.03 12.93 8.49
N ILE A 182 5.92 13.05 7.74
CA ILE A 182 4.57 12.92 8.31
C ILE A 182 4.34 11.50 8.83
N ILE A 183 4.80 10.46 8.13
CA ILE A 183 4.72 9.08 8.64
C ILE A 183 5.45 8.96 9.98
N LEU A 184 6.71 9.41 10.05
CA LEU A 184 7.51 9.34 11.29
C LEU A 184 6.82 10.02 12.48
N LYS A 185 6.18 11.17 12.25
CA LYS A 185 5.46 11.94 13.28
C LYS A 185 4.24 11.21 13.85
N HIS A 186 3.62 10.34 13.04
CA HIS A 186 2.35 9.68 13.37
C HIS A 186 2.48 8.17 13.58
N SER A 187 3.68 7.60 13.39
CA SER A 187 3.94 6.19 13.60
C SER A 187 4.33 5.88 15.05
N GLU A 188 3.90 4.72 15.53
CA GLU A 188 4.55 4.06 16.66
C GLU A 188 5.87 3.43 16.20
N GLU A 189 6.77 3.16 17.16
CA GLU A 189 8.15 2.69 17.03
C GLU A 189 8.51 1.95 15.71
N TYR A 190 9.65 2.31 15.11
CA TYR A 190 10.14 1.67 13.89
C TYR A 190 10.79 0.31 14.20
N GLU A 191 10.13 -0.78 13.83
CA GLU A 191 10.75 -2.10 13.83
C GLU A 191 11.50 -2.33 12.51
N VAL A 192 12.83 -2.32 12.58
CA VAL A 192 13.69 -2.77 11.47
C VAL A 192 13.53 -4.28 11.34
N GLN A 193 13.03 -4.76 10.20
CA GLN A 193 13.11 -6.18 9.90
C GLN A 193 14.56 -6.49 9.55
N SER A 194 15.25 -7.23 10.42
CA SER A 194 16.57 -7.77 10.10
C SER A 194 16.42 -8.66 8.87
N THR A 195 17.14 -8.32 7.80
CA THR A 195 17.40 -9.30 6.75
C THR A 195 18.07 -10.51 7.40
N PRO A 196 17.71 -11.76 7.05
CA PRO A 196 18.49 -12.90 7.50
C PRO A 196 19.94 -12.66 7.07
N ASP A 197 20.83 -12.61 8.04
CA ASP A 197 22.26 -12.44 7.80
C ASP A 197 22.70 -13.53 6.84
N ASP A 198 23.18 -13.12 5.67
CA ASP A 198 23.94 -13.98 4.77
C ASP A 198 25.30 -14.18 5.44
N ASP A 199 25.33 -15.07 6.44
CA ASP A 199 26.52 -15.45 7.18
C ASP A 199 27.40 -16.32 6.27
N SER A 200 28.09 -15.67 5.33
CA SER A 200 29.19 -16.25 4.57
C SER A 200 30.42 -15.35 4.72
N THR A 201 30.89 -15.23 5.95
CA THR A 201 32.23 -14.73 6.22
C THR A 201 33.28 -15.79 5.83
N ASN A 202 34.06 -15.45 4.80
CA ASN A 202 35.49 -15.70 4.63
C ASN A 202 36.12 -16.88 5.40
N ALA A 203 36.46 -17.94 4.66
CA ALA A 203 37.68 -18.69 4.89
C ALA A 203 38.62 -18.46 3.69
N MET A 204 39.58 -17.54 3.83
CA MET A 204 40.81 -17.59 3.05
C MET A 204 41.72 -18.63 3.72
N ASN A 205 42.10 -19.68 2.98
CA ASN A 205 43.39 -20.32 3.17
C ASN A 205 43.79 -21.09 1.90
N GLU A 206 44.95 -20.68 1.39
CA GLU A 206 46.01 -21.45 0.73
C GLU A 206 45.74 -22.29 -0.53
N CYS A 207 46.64 -22.07 -1.50
CA CYS A 207 46.81 -22.81 -2.73
C CYS A 207 47.05 -24.31 -2.47
N GLU A 208 46.31 -25.17 -3.15
CA GLU A 208 46.84 -26.43 -3.67
C GLU A 208 46.21 -26.72 -5.04
N GLU A 209 47.07 -26.91 -6.04
CA GLU A 209 46.70 -27.43 -7.35
C GLU A 209 46.16 -28.86 -7.21
N VAL A 210 44.91 -29.10 -7.60
CA VAL A 210 44.46 -30.44 -7.98
C VAL A 210 43.63 -30.36 -9.26
N THR A 211 44.05 -31.18 -10.20
CA THR A 211 43.57 -31.33 -11.57
C THR A 211 42.33 -32.25 -11.64
N VAL A 212 41.38 -31.88 -12.51
CA VAL A 212 40.42 -32.70 -13.29
C VAL A 212 39.43 -33.60 -12.52
N GLN A 213 38.11 -33.39 -12.72
CA GLN A 213 37.25 -34.31 -13.49
C GLN A 213 35.81 -33.76 -13.64
N CYS A 214 35.41 -33.54 -14.89
CA CYS A 214 34.00 -33.47 -15.30
C CYS A 214 33.32 -34.81 -15.00
N LEU A 215 32.14 -34.81 -14.38
CA LEU A 215 31.19 -35.91 -14.51
C LEU A 215 29.75 -35.40 -14.39
N ASP A 216 28.97 -35.80 -15.39
CA ASP A 216 27.56 -35.56 -15.60
C ASP A 216 26.67 -36.10 -14.48
N PHE A 217 25.60 -35.39 -14.13
CA PHE A 217 24.39 -36.01 -13.57
C PHE A 217 23.13 -35.24 -13.96
N LEU A 218 22.51 -35.66 -15.06
CA LEU A 218 21.06 -35.60 -15.26
C LEU A 218 20.43 -36.89 -14.70
N PRO A 219 19.31 -36.83 -13.98
CA PRO A 219 18.37 -37.95 -13.96
C PRO A 219 17.27 -37.76 -15.00
N ASN A 220 17.23 -38.75 -15.88
CA ASN A 220 16.28 -38.95 -16.95
C ASN A 220 15.08 -39.77 -16.42
N ILE A 221 13.89 -39.48 -16.96
CA ILE A 221 12.73 -40.38 -17.15
C ILE A 221 11.78 -40.64 -15.95
N LYS A 222 10.50 -40.23 -16.09
CA LYS A 222 9.40 -41.16 -16.43
C LYS A 222 8.14 -40.43 -16.92
N THR A 223 7.88 -40.60 -18.21
CA THR A 223 6.59 -40.48 -18.89
C THR A 223 5.59 -41.49 -18.33
N LEU A 224 4.37 -41.04 -18.02
CA LEU A 224 3.23 -41.94 -17.81
C LEU A 224 2.31 -41.81 -19.02
N GLY A 225 2.25 -42.90 -19.78
CA GLY A 225 1.32 -43.13 -20.87
C GLY A 225 -0.03 -43.66 -20.37
N THR A 226 -1.03 -43.30 -21.15
CA THR A 226 -2.41 -43.76 -21.24
C THR A 226 -2.56 -45.28 -21.26
N GLU A 227 -3.57 -45.80 -20.56
CA GLU A 227 -4.26 -47.03 -20.94
C GLU A 227 -5.79 -46.88 -20.85
N ARG A 228 -6.44 -47.61 -21.77
CA ARG A 228 -7.85 -47.59 -22.14
C ARG A 228 -8.73 -48.27 -21.09
N ILE A 229 -9.95 -47.75 -20.95
CA ILE A 229 -11.07 -48.47 -20.36
C ILE A 229 -11.78 -49.24 -21.49
N ILE A 230 -12.04 -50.52 -21.23
CA ILE A 230 -12.87 -51.45 -22.03
C ILE A 230 -14.34 -51.11 -21.81
#